data_AF-A0A2E5ZJM5-F1
#
_entry.id   AF-A0A2E5ZJM5-F1
#
_cell.length_a   1.000
_cell.length_b   1.000
_cell.length_c   1.000
_cell.angle_alpha   90.00
_cell.angle_beta   90.00
_cell.angle_gamma   90.00
#
_symmetry.space_group_name_H-M   'P 1'
#
loop_
_entity.id
_entity.type
_entity.pdbx_description
1 polymer ?
#
loop_
_entity_poly.entity_id
_entity_poly.type
_entity_poly.pdbx_seq_one_letter_code
_entity_poly.pdbx_strand_id
1 'polypeptide(L)'
;MPERWRSRHPEGSCDPADRLAAVERRWINRMHPQTLASATLLLYIEGVFNLVRGQTLFLVGIAMFPAAWAIANDKRWGWRLGVAAAAMAVLIRLAWYGLANPLSLAFALLFPVVLLTLLVHPQSREHQRIWFD
;
A
#
# COMPACT_ATOMS: atom_id res chain seq x y z
N MET A 1 -1.21 38.91 41.01
CA MET A 1 -2.09 37.84 40.46
C MET A 1 -3.52 38.14 40.90
N PRO A 2 -4.56 38.01 40.05
CA PRO A 2 -4.87 36.75 39.36
C PRO A 2 -5.31 36.83 37.88
N GLU A 3 -5.35 35.63 37.29
CA GLU A 3 -5.73 35.25 35.92
C GLU A 3 -7.15 35.66 35.50
N ARG A 4 -7.35 35.89 34.19
CA ARG A 4 -8.69 35.93 33.59
C ARG A 4 -8.67 35.36 32.16
N TRP A 5 -8.71 34.02 32.09
CA TRP A 5 -9.30 33.18 31.03
C TRP A 5 -8.59 33.22 29.66
N ARG A 6 -7.72 32.25 29.33
CA ARG A 6 -8.13 30.98 28.67
C ARG A 6 -9.49 31.13 27.98
N SER A 7 -9.47 31.72 26.79
CA SER A 7 -10.55 31.60 25.82
C SER A 7 -10.80 30.11 25.59
N ARG A 8 -11.91 29.64 26.13
CA ARG A 8 -12.54 28.37 25.75
C ARG A 8 -12.55 28.31 24.23
N HIS A 9 -11.77 27.41 23.66
CA HIS A 9 -12.08 26.92 22.32
C HIS A 9 -13.48 26.31 22.45
N PRO A 10 -14.48 26.81 21.71
CA PRO A 10 -15.80 26.22 21.76
C PRO A 10 -15.69 24.77 21.27
N GLU A 11 -15.97 23.84 22.18
CA GLU A 11 -16.30 22.48 21.84
C GLU A 11 -17.50 22.52 20.87
N GLY A 12 -17.33 21.96 19.67
CA GLY A 12 -18.47 21.62 18.82
C GLY A 12 -18.75 22.49 17.58
N SER A 13 -17.74 23.10 16.95
CA SER A 13 -17.88 23.41 15.52
C SER A 13 -17.51 22.17 14.71
N CYS A 14 -18.48 21.35 14.32
CA CYS A 14 -18.28 20.49 13.14
C CYS A 14 -18.26 21.42 11.93
N ASP A 15 -17.08 21.93 11.56
CA ASP A 15 -16.91 22.55 10.26
C ASP A 15 -17.28 21.50 9.20
N PRO A 16 -18.17 21.80 8.23
CA PRO A 16 -18.36 20.93 7.09
C PRO A 16 -17.02 20.54 6.43
N ALA A 17 -15.99 21.38 6.46
CA ALA A 17 -14.64 21.04 6.01
C ALA A 17 -14.03 19.85 6.78
N ASP A 18 -14.21 19.77 8.10
CA ASP A 18 -13.74 18.64 8.92
C ASP A 18 -14.48 17.34 8.59
N ARG A 19 -15.78 17.45 8.25
CA ARG A 19 -16.57 16.30 7.78
C ARG A 19 -16.13 15.84 6.38
N LEU A 20 -15.76 16.77 5.50
CA LEU A 20 -15.24 16.44 4.17
C LEU A 20 -13.86 15.79 4.26
N ALA A 21 -12.98 16.26 5.16
CA ALA A 21 -11.69 15.65 5.44
C ALA A 21 -11.82 14.22 5.98
N ALA A 22 -12.84 13.94 6.81
CA ALA A 22 -13.13 12.59 7.29
C ALA A 22 -13.62 11.63 6.18
N VAL A 23 -14.13 12.15 5.07
CA VAL A 23 -14.61 11.38 3.90
C VAL A 23 -13.57 11.33 2.77
N GLU A 24 -12.46 12.07 2.90
CA GLU A 24 -11.47 12.20 1.84
C GLU A 24 -10.76 10.88 1.56
N ARG A 25 -11.03 10.31 0.37
CA ARG A 25 -10.39 9.07 -0.07
C ARG A 25 -9.01 9.38 -0.59
N ARG A 26 -8.01 8.76 0.01
CA ARG A 26 -6.60 9.01 -0.29
C ARG A 26 -6.09 8.00 -1.31
N TRP A 27 -5.32 8.47 -2.28
CA TRP A 27 -4.56 7.61 -3.19
C TRP A 27 -3.20 7.23 -2.61
N ILE A 28 -2.61 8.14 -1.83
CA ILE A 28 -1.36 7.95 -1.07
C ILE A 28 -1.54 8.64 0.29
N ASN A 29 -1.18 7.96 1.38
CA ASN A 29 -1.20 8.52 2.72
C ASN A 29 0.22 8.88 3.17
N ARG A 30 0.49 10.17 3.40
CA ARG A 30 1.82 10.66 3.85
C ARG A 30 2.08 10.41 5.34
N MET A 31 1.04 10.09 6.11
CA MET A 31 1.16 9.77 7.54
C MET A 31 1.59 8.31 7.78
N HIS A 32 1.63 7.48 6.73
CA HIS A 32 2.18 6.14 6.81
C HIS A 32 3.69 6.16 7.07
N PRO A 33 4.24 5.12 7.73
CA PRO A 33 5.68 4.95 7.81
C PRO A 33 6.25 4.84 6.40
N GLN A 34 7.47 5.37 6.21
CA GLN A 34 8.14 5.41 4.90
C GLN A 34 8.10 4.06 4.17
N THR A 35 8.30 2.96 4.91
CA THR A 35 8.24 1.59 4.38
C THR A 35 6.89 1.26 3.73
N LEU A 36 5.77 1.59 4.40
CA LEU A 36 4.42 1.29 3.92
C LEU A 36 4.01 2.25 2.79
N ALA A 37 4.41 3.52 2.88
CA ALA A 37 4.19 4.50 1.82
C ALA A 37 4.92 4.08 0.52
N SER A 38 6.18 3.66 0.63
CA SER A 38 6.95 3.12 -0.50
C SER A 38 6.35 1.82 -1.03
N ALA A 39 5.86 0.92 -0.15
CA ALA A 39 5.17 -0.30 -0.57
C ALA A 39 3.92 0.01 -1.40
N THR A 40 3.12 0.98 -0.95
CA THR A 40 1.90 1.42 -1.64
C THR A 40 2.20 1.99 -3.02
N LEU A 41 3.21 2.86 -3.12
CA LEU A 41 3.66 3.41 -4.40
C LEU A 41 4.18 2.31 -5.34
N LEU A 42 5.02 1.42 -4.82
CA LEU A 42 5.59 0.32 -5.59
C LEU A 42 4.51 -0.67 -6.06
N LEU A 43 3.44 -0.84 -5.27
CA LEU A 43 2.29 -1.68 -5.65
C LEU A 43 1.56 -1.10 -6.86
N TYR A 44 1.37 0.23 -6.94
CA TYR A 44 0.84 0.87 -8.15
C TYR A 44 1.75 0.69 -9.35
N ILE A 45 3.06 0.93 -9.18
CA ILE A 45 4.05 0.84 -10.27
C ILE A 45 4.16 -0.60 -10.80
N GLU A 46 4.30 -1.58 -9.91
CA GLU A 46 4.35 -3.00 -10.27
C GLU A 46 3.03 -3.46 -10.89
N GLY A 47 1.89 -2.89 -10.44
CA GLY A 47 0.59 -3.06 -11.07
C GLY A 47 0.61 -2.67 -12.55
N VAL A 48 1.10 -1.47 -12.87
CA VAL A 48 1.25 -1.00 -14.26
C VAL A 48 2.19 -1.90 -15.06
N PHE A 49 3.35 -2.28 -14.51
CA PHE A 49 4.27 -3.19 -15.19
C PHE A 49 3.63 -4.55 -15.47
N ASN A 50 2.83 -5.08 -14.55
CA ASN A 50 2.11 -6.33 -14.74
C ASN A 50 1.04 -6.25 -15.84
N LEU A 51 0.43 -5.09 -16.08
CA LEU A 51 -0.53 -4.91 -17.18
C LEU A 51 0.13 -5.06 -18.56
N VAL A 52 1.36 -4.57 -18.72
CA VAL A 52 2.06 -4.58 -20.02
C VAL A 52 2.91 -5.83 -20.25
N ARG A 53 3.14 -6.65 -19.22
CA ARG A 53 4.00 -7.84 -19.30
C ARG A 53 3.34 -9.09 -19.89
N GLY A 54 2.01 -9.07 -20.05
CA GLY A 54 1.24 -10.15 -20.69
C GLY A 54 -0.04 -10.53 -19.96
N GLN A 55 -0.86 -11.36 -20.61
CA GLN A 55 -2.23 -11.67 -20.18
C GLN A 55 -2.32 -12.33 -18.78
N THR A 56 -1.37 -13.20 -18.42
CA THR A 56 -1.39 -13.88 -17.11
C THR A 56 -1.15 -12.92 -15.95
N LEU A 57 -0.22 -11.96 -16.12
CA LEU A 57 0.07 -10.96 -15.09
C LEU A 57 -0.93 -9.81 -15.10
N PHE A 58 -1.69 -9.63 -16.19
CA PHE A 58 -2.69 -8.59 -16.32
C PHE A 58 -3.71 -8.59 -15.16
N LEU A 59 -4.25 -9.76 -14.80
CA LEU A 59 -5.21 -9.86 -13.69
C LEU A 59 -4.57 -9.55 -12.33
N VAL A 60 -3.32 -9.94 -12.14
CA VAL A 60 -2.55 -9.60 -10.92
C VAL A 60 -2.32 -8.09 -10.87
N GLY A 61 -1.95 -7.49 -12.00
CA GLY A 61 -1.79 -6.05 -12.14
C GLY A 61 -3.07 -5.30 -11.80
N ILE A 62 -4.22 -5.73 -12.34
CA ILE A 62 -5.53 -5.16 -11.99
C ILE A 62 -5.81 -5.25 -10.49
N ALA A 63 -5.53 -6.39 -9.86
CA ALA A 63 -5.76 -6.58 -8.42
C ALA A 63 -4.84 -5.72 -7.54
N MET A 64 -3.68 -5.30 -8.04
CA MET A 64 -2.75 -4.44 -7.27
C MET A 64 -3.27 -3.01 -7.08
N PHE A 65 -4.06 -2.47 -8.00
CA PHE A 65 -4.65 -1.13 -7.85
C PHE A 65 -5.64 -1.00 -6.68
N PRO A 66 -6.69 -1.85 -6.55
CA PRO A 66 -7.58 -1.79 -5.40
C PRO A 66 -6.86 -2.18 -4.10
N ALA A 67 -5.82 -3.03 -4.14
CA ALA A 67 -4.98 -3.29 -2.97
C ALA A 67 -4.26 -2.02 -2.50
N ALA A 68 -3.57 -1.33 -3.40
CA ALA A 68 -2.82 -0.11 -3.09
C ALA A 68 -3.74 1.01 -2.60
N TRP A 69 -4.88 1.19 -3.27
CA TRP A 69 -5.90 2.15 -2.86
C TRP A 69 -6.48 1.79 -1.49
N ALA A 70 -6.79 0.53 -1.22
CA ALA A 70 -7.30 0.11 0.08
C ALA A 70 -6.27 0.28 1.21
N ILE A 71 -4.98 0.04 0.94
CA ILE A 71 -3.89 0.31 1.89
C ILE A 71 -3.81 1.82 2.18
N ALA A 72 -3.88 2.68 1.16
CA ALA A 72 -3.86 4.13 1.32
C ALA A 72 -5.04 4.68 2.15
N ASN A 73 -6.15 3.94 2.21
CA ASN A 73 -7.35 4.23 3.00
C ASN A 73 -7.43 3.37 4.29
N ASP A 74 -6.29 2.86 4.76
CA ASP A 74 -6.13 2.19 6.06
C ASP A 74 -7.01 0.93 6.23
N LYS A 75 -7.27 0.21 5.12
CA LYS A 75 -8.09 -1.01 5.14
C LYS A 75 -7.26 -2.28 5.21
N ARG A 76 -7.54 -3.12 6.21
CA ARG A 76 -6.79 -4.37 6.47
C ARG A 76 -6.90 -5.40 5.34
N TRP A 77 -8.02 -5.43 4.62
CA TRP A 77 -8.18 -6.30 3.46
C TRP A 77 -7.26 -5.90 2.31
N GLY A 78 -6.98 -4.60 2.14
CA GLY A 78 -6.06 -4.08 1.13
C GLY A 78 -4.65 -4.61 1.31
N TRP A 79 -4.16 -4.65 2.56
CA TRP A 79 -2.86 -5.23 2.87
C TRP A 79 -2.82 -6.72 2.52
N ARG A 80 -3.85 -7.50 2.88
CA ARG A 80 -3.92 -8.94 2.54
C ARG A 80 -3.93 -9.17 1.04
N LEU A 81 -4.70 -8.37 0.30
CA LEU A 81 -4.76 -8.42 -1.16
C LEU A 81 -3.40 -8.05 -1.77
N GLY A 82 -2.74 -7.01 -1.27
CA GLY A 82 -1.42 -6.57 -1.72
C GLY A 82 -0.33 -7.61 -1.51
N VAL A 83 -0.30 -8.25 -0.32
CA VAL A 83 0.62 -9.36 -0.03
C VAL A 83 0.36 -10.54 -0.97
N ALA A 84 -0.91 -10.93 -1.15
CA ALA A 84 -1.28 -12.03 -2.03
C ALA A 84 -0.90 -11.75 -3.50
N ALA A 85 -1.18 -10.55 -4.00
CA ALA A 85 -0.84 -10.15 -5.37
C ALA A 85 0.68 -10.09 -5.59
N ALA A 86 1.43 -9.53 -4.65
CA ALA A 86 2.89 -9.49 -4.72
C ALA A 86 3.50 -10.90 -4.69
N ALA A 87 3.01 -11.78 -3.80
CA ALA A 87 3.44 -13.18 -3.76
C ALA A 87 3.11 -13.92 -5.07
N MET A 88 1.92 -13.72 -5.62
CA MET A 88 1.51 -14.29 -6.90
C MET A 88 2.43 -13.84 -8.04
N ALA A 89 2.77 -12.55 -8.09
CA ALA A 89 3.67 -12.00 -9.09
C ALA A 89 5.06 -12.64 -9.04
N VAL A 90 5.58 -12.93 -7.84
CA VAL A 90 6.84 -13.66 -7.62
C VAL A 90 6.73 -15.11 -8.13
N LEU A 91 5.69 -15.84 -7.72
CA LEU A 91 5.51 -17.26 -8.08
C LEU A 91 5.36 -17.46 -9.59
N ILE A 92 4.59 -16.62 -10.27
CA ILE A 92 4.41 -16.67 -11.73
C ILE A 92 5.75 -16.48 -12.44
N ARG A 93 6.57 -15.52 -12.00
CA ARG A 93 7.88 -15.26 -12.60
C ARG A 93 8.84 -16.42 -12.35
N LEU A 94 8.83 -16.98 -11.16
CA LEU A 94 9.65 -18.15 -10.83
C LEU A 94 9.30 -19.34 -11.74
N ALA A 95 8.01 -19.56 -12.02
CA ALA A 95 7.54 -20.62 -12.91
C ALA A 95 7.91 -20.39 -14.39
N TRP A 96 7.90 -19.15 -14.87
CA TRP A 96 8.21 -18.83 -16.27
C TRP A 96 9.70 -18.82 -16.60
N TYR A 97 10.50 -18.15 -15.78
CA TYR A 97 11.93 -18.00 -16.05
C TYR A 97 12.73 -19.24 -15.59
N GLY A 98 12.23 -19.94 -14.58
CA GLY A 98 12.92 -21.07 -13.96
C GLY A 98 14.27 -20.68 -13.36
N LEU A 99 15.00 -21.67 -12.85
CA LEU A 99 16.33 -21.47 -12.24
C LEU A 99 17.48 -21.53 -13.26
N ALA A 100 17.20 -21.89 -14.52
CA ALA A 100 18.20 -22.05 -15.56
C ALA A 100 18.79 -20.71 -16.07
N ASN A 101 18.04 -19.61 -15.95
CA ASN A 101 18.45 -18.28 -16.40
C ASN A 101 18.48 -17.29 -15.22
N PRO A 102 19.49 -17.37 -14.35
CA PRO A 102 19.50 -16.67 -13.06
C PRO A 102 19.51 -15.14 -13.19
N LEU A 103 20.20 -14.59 -14.20
CA LEU A 103 20.23 -13.15 -14.43
C LEU A 103 18.84 -12.61 -14.84
N SER A 104 18.20 -13.25 -15.82
CA SER A 104 16.85 -12.87 -16.27
C SER A 104 15.83 -13.00 -15.14
N LEU A 105 15.93 -14.07 -14.35
CA LEU A 105 15.08 -14.26 -13.17
C LEU A 105 15.31 -13.16 -12.14
N ALA A 106 16.56 -12.81 -11.83
CA ALA A 106 16.88 -11.76 -10.85
C ALA A 106 16.28 -10.40 -11.27
N PHE A 107 16.43 -10.00 -12.53
CA PHE A 107 15.81 -8.77 -13.05
C PHE A 107 14.28 -8.83 -13.04
N ALA A 108 13.69 -9.98 -13.37
CA ALA A 108 12.24 -10.16 -13.33
C ALA A 108 11.68 -10.08 -11.90
N LEU A 109 12.44 -10.58 -10.91
CA LEU A 109 12.04 -10.66 -9.51
C LEU A 109 12.34 -9.40 -8.69
N LEU A 110 13.22 -8.51 -9.17
CA LEU A 110 13.68 -7.33 -8.41
C LEU A 110 12.51 -6.55 -7.79
N PHE A 111 11.59 -6.07 -8.63
CA PHE A 111 10.45 -5.27 -8.17
C PHE A 111 9.44 -6.04 -7.30
N PRO A 112 8.92 -7.22 -7.69
CA PRO A 112 7.92 -7.92 -6.89
C PRO A 112 8.46 -8.48 -5.58
N VAL A 113 9.75 -8.87 -5.51
CA VAL A 113 10.37 -9.32 -4.25
C VAL A 113 10.58 -8.15 -3.31
N VAL A 114 11.08 -7.01 -3.79
CA VAL A 114 11.23 -5.79 -2.98
C VAL A 114 9.86 -5.35 -2.46
N LEU A 115 8.83 -5.36 -3.31
CA LEU A 115 7.46 -5.05 -2.93
C LEU A 115 6.94 -5.97 -1.81
N LEU A 116 7.03 -7.28 -2.00
CA LEU A 116 6.59 -8.26 -1.01
C LEU A 116 7.33 -8.06 0.32
N THR A 117 8.64 -7.79 0.26
CA THR A 117 9.47 -7.53 1.43
C THR A 117 9.01 -6.29 2.18
N LEU A 118 8.73 -5.18 1.49
CA LEU A 118 8.24 -3.95 2.11
C LEU A 118 6.86 -4.13 2.75
N LEU A 119 5.94 -4.87 2.10
CA LEU A 119 4.61 -5.17 2.64
C LEU A 119 4.67 -6.02 3.91
N VAL A 120 5.56 -7.01 3.96
CA VAL A 120 5.72 -7.95 5.10
C VAL A 120 6.69 -7.42 6.16
N HIS A 121 7.40 -6.33 5.88
CA HIS A 121 8.36 -5.72 6.80
C HIS A 121 7.72 -5.43 8.17
N PRO A 122 8.43 -5.62 9.30
CA PRO A 122 7.88 -5.41 10.65
C PRO A 122 7.23 -4.03 10.82
N GLN A 123 7.85 -2.97 10.29
CA GLN A 123 7.28 -1.61 10.32
C GLN A 123 5.91 -1.51 9.62
N SER A 124 5.75 -2.15 8.46
CA SER A 124 4.47 -2.19 7.74
C SER A 124 3.42 -2.98 8.54
N ARG A 125 3.82 -4.15 9.06
CA ARG A 125 2.92 -5.05 9.81
C ARG A 125 2.46 -4.47 11.14
N GLU A 126 3.35 -3.81 11.89
CA GLU A 126 3.01 -3.17 13.15
C GLU A 126 2.05 -2.01 12.93
N HIS A 127 2.30 -1.18 11.91
CA HIS A 127 1.42 -0.06 11.57
C HIS A 127 0.02 -0.53 11.18
N GLN A 128 -0.07 -1.45 10.22
CA GLN A 128 -1.31 -2.13 9.85
C GLN A 128 -2.05 -2.70 11.07
N ARG A 129 -1.34 -3.37 11.98
CA ARG A 129 -1.98 -4.04 13.12
C ARG A 129 -2.70 -3.06 14.05
N ILE A 130 -2.13 -1.88 14.24
CA ILE A 130 -2.61 -0.85 15.18
C ILE A 130 -3.64 0.07 14.52
N TRP A 131 -3.38 0.48 13.28
CA TRP A 131 -4.11 1.59 12.65
C TRP A 131 -5.12 1.16 11.57
N PHE A 132 -5.04 -0.08 11.06
CA PHE A 132 -5.96 -0.52 10.00
C PHE A 132 -7.18 -1.21 10.58
N ASP A 133 -8.33 -0.81 10.04
CA ASP A 133 -9.65 -1.42 10.26
C ASP A 133 -9.81 -2.74 9.48
#